data_AF-A0A368G5M4-F1
#
_entry.id   AF-A0A368G5M4-F1
#
_cell.length_a   1.000
_cell.length_b   1.000
_cell.length_c   1.000
_cell.angle_alpha   90.00
_cell.angle_beta   90.00
_cell.angle_gamma   90.00
#
_symmetry.space_group_name_H-M   'P 1'
#
loop_
_entity.id
_entity.type
_entity.pdbx_description
1 polymer ?
#
loop_
_entity_poly.entity_id
_entity_poly.type
_entity_poly.pdbx_seq_one_letter_code
_entity_poly.pdbx_strand_id
1 'polypeptide(L)'
;MPRIKTVHSKVTKSPRRPFEKERLDQELKLIGEFGLKNKREVWRVKYTLAKVRKAARELLTLEEKDPKRLFEGNALLRRLVRIGVLPEDRMKLDYILGLRVEDFLERRLQTQVFKLGLAKSIHHARVLIRHSHIRLVRHSIDLSCVVIRLTFRLTMPRIKTVHSKVTKSPRRPFEKERLDQELKLIGEFGLKNKREVWRVKYTLAKVRKAARELLTLEEKDPKRLFEGNALLRRLVRIGVLPEDRMKLDYILGLRVEDFLERRLQTQVFKLGLAKSIHHARVLIRHSHIRVRRQVVDVPSLIVRLDSQKHIDFSLKSPFGGGRPGRVKRRNMKKAEGGEASGDDE
;
A
#
# COMPACT_ATOMS: atom_id res chain seq x y z
N MET A 1 -21.89 6.62 3.19
CA MET A 1 -20.83 7.67 3.26
C MET A 1 -19.81 7.48 2.16
N PRO A 2 -19.60 8.47 1.27
CA PRO A 2 -18.53 8.39 0.27
C PRO A 2 -17.17 8.37 0.98
N ARG A 3 -16.34 7.36 0.69
CA ARG A 3 -14.98 7.28 1.23
C ARG A 3 -14.18 8.48 0.72
N ILE A 4 -13.89 9.44 1.59
CA ILE A 4 -12.93 10.51 1.34
C ILE A 4 -11.62 9.83 0.93
N LYS A 5 -11.20 10.01 -0.33
CA LYS A 5 -9.95 9.43 -0.83
C LYS A 5 -8.79 10.06 -0.05
N THR A 6 -8.12 9.27 0.79
CA THR A 6 -6.88 9.70 1.43
C THR A 6 -5.79 9.83 0.36
N VAL A 7 -5.44 11.05 0.01
CA VAL A 7 -4.32 11.33 -0.90
C VAL A 7 -3.01 11.08 -0.13
N HIS A 8 -2.45 9.88 -0.29
CA HIS A 8 -1.12 9.56 0.23
C HIS A 8 -0.07 10.13 -0.74
N SER A 9 0.45 11.31 -0.44
CA SER A 9 1.60 11.85 -1.17
C SER A 9 2.90 11.24 -0.65
N LYS A 10 3.83 10.93 -1.56
CA LYS A 10 5.17 10.48 -1.19
C LYS A 10 5.86 11.60 -0.40
N VAL A 11 6.54 11.24 0.69
CA VAL A 11 7.28 12.16 1.58
C VAL A 11 8.80 12.06 1.35
N THR A 12 9.26 10.96 0.76
CA THR A 12 10.64 10.73 0.32
C THR A 12 10.66 10.11 -1.07
N LYS A 13 11.79 10.25 -1.76
CA LYS A 13 12.11 9.48 -2.96
C LYS A 13 13.49 8.87 -2.78
N SER A 14 13.60 7.55 -2.94
CA SER A 14 14.91 6.90 -2.96
C SER A 14 15.73 7.42 -4.14
N PRO A 15 17.04 7.69 -3.95
CA PRO A 15 17.91 8.07 -5.05
C PRO A 15 17.94 7.01 -6.16
N ARG A 16 18.20 7.43 -7.41
CA ARG A 16 18.27 6.52 -8.57
C ARG A 16 19.39 5.47 -8.46
N ARG A 17 20.53 5.83 -7.82
CA ARG A 17 21.69 4.94 -7.60
C ARG A 17 22.00 4.77 -6.10
N PRO A 18 21.25 3.97 -5.33
CA PRO A 18 21.33 3.95 -3.86
C PRO A 18 22.70 3.68 -3.24
N PHE A 19 23.64 3.08 -3.97
CA PHE A 19 24.94 2.59 -3.46
C PHE A 19 26.17 3.34 -3.97
N GLU A 20 25.99 4.48 -4.63
CA GLU A 20 27.09 5.33 -5.12
C GLU A 20 27.88 5.94 -3.94
N LYS A 21 29.19 5.67 -3.88
CA LYS A 21 30.08 5.98 -2.75
C LYS A 21 30.11 7.47 -2.43
N GLU A 22 30.39 8.33 -3.41
CA GLU A 22 30.47 9.79 -3.24
C GLU A 22 29.20 10.38 -2.62
N ARG A 23 28.01 9.92 -3.06
CA ARG A 23 26.75 10.40 -2.48
C ARG A 23 26.57 9.90 -1.05
N LEU A 24 26.95 8.64 -0.77
CA LEU A 24 26.85 8.10 0.58
C LEU A 24 27.74 8.87 1.54
N ASP A 25 28.95 9.22 1.13
CA ASP A 25 29.90 10.00 1.92
C ASP A 25 29.37 11.41 2.19
N GLN A 26 28.81 12.09 1.16
CA GLN A 26 28.12 13.38 1.34
C GLN A 26 26.90 13.28 2.28
N GLU A 27 26.09 12.21 2.16
CA GLU A 27 24.93 12.02 3.03
C GLU A 27 25.34 11.70 4.48
N LEU A 28 26.43 10.96 4.68
CA LEU A 28 26.98 10.65 5.99
C LEU A 28 27.59 11.89 6.65
N LYS A 29 28.27 12.74 5.88
CA LYS A 29 28.78 14.04 6.35
C LYS A 29 27.64 14.92 6.89
N LEU A 30 26.56 15.09 6.12
CA LEU A 30 25.36 15.83 6.56
C LEU A 30 24.69 15.19 7.78
N ILE A 31 24.71 13.86 7.89
CA ILE A 31 24.16 13.16 9.06
C ILE A 31 24.96 13.46 10.31
N GLY A 32 26.29 13.46 10.20
CA GLY A 32 27.21 13.81 11.29
C GLY A 32 27.05 15.26 11.72
N GLU A 33 27.14 16.20 10.78
CA GLU A 33 27.08 17.64 11.04
C GLU A 33 25.74 18.09 11.65
N PHE A 34 24.61 17.51 11.22
CA PHE A 34 23.27 17.93 11.65
C PHE A 34 22.57 16.94 12.59
N GLY A 35 23.28 15.93 13.11
CA GLY A 35 22.77 14.95 14.08
C GLY A 35 21.51 14.19 13.61
N LEU A 36 21.47 13.77 12.35
CA LEU A 36 20.31 13.11 11.75
C LEU A 36 20.24 11.63 12.15
N LYS A 37 19.03 11.05 12.26
CA LYS A 37 18.89 9.64 12.69
C LYS A 37 19.24 8.65 11.58
N ASN A 38 18.82 8.96 10.36
CA ASN A 38 18.89 8.04 9.23
C ASN A 38 19.01 8.84 7.92
N LYS A 39 19.60 8.22 6.90
CA LYS A 39 19.65 8.71 5.49
C LYS A 39 18.28 9.15 4.95
N ARG A 40 17.19 8.55 5.43
CA ARG A 40 15.82 8.91 5.06
C ARG A 40 15.43 10.35 5.43
N GLU A 41 16.05 10.96 6.44
CA GLU A 41 15.78 12.36 6.79
C GLU A 41 16.41 13.31 5.77
N VAL A 42 17.65 13.03 5.35
CA VAL A 42 18.29 13.73 4.22
C VAL A 42 17.44 13.60 2.95
N TRP A 43 16.93 12.40 2.66
CA TRP A 43 16.08 12.18 1.47
C TRP A 43 14.73 12.90 1.54
N ARG A 44 14.19 13.18 2.74
CA ARG A 44 12.98 14.02 2.88
C ARG A 44 13.29 15.44 2.43
N VAL A 45 14.37 16.02 2.94
CA VAL A 45 14.77 17.39 2.61
C VAL A 45 15.17 17.53 1.14
N LYS A 46 15.94 16.59 0.59
CA LYS A 46 16.25 16.55 -0.85
C LYS A 46 14.98 16.47 -1.70
N TYR A 47 13.98 15.70 -1.26
CA TYR A 47 12.72 15.55 -1.98
C TYR A 47 11.82 16.80 -1.89
N THR A 48 11.79 17.49 -0.75
CA THR A 48 11.08 18.78 -0.63
C THR A 48 11.75 19.85 -1.48
N LEU A 49 13.08 19.95 -1.44
CA LEU A 49 13.84 20.87 -2.28
C LEU A 49 13.59 20.60 -3.78
N ALA A 50 13.57 19.32 -4.19
CA ALA A 50 13.25 18.97 -5.57
C ALA A 50 11.84 19.38 -6.01
N LYS A 51 10.84 19.31 -5.11
CA LYS A 51 9.47 19.80 -5.39
C LYS A 51 9.44 21.31 -5.54
N VAL A 52 10.10 22.01 -4.62
CA VAL A 52 10.18 23.48 -4.63
C VAL A 52 10.88 23.96 -5.90
N ARG A 53 12.02 23.36 -6.27
CA ARG A 53 12.72 23.65 -7.53
C ARG A 53 11.88 23.36 -8.76
N LYS A 54 11.13 22.25 -8.77
CA LYS A 54 10.25 21.90 -9.89
C LYS A 54 9.16 22.96 -10.06
N ALA A 55 8.49 23.37 -8.97
CA ALA A 55 7.50 24.43 -9.00
C ALA A 55 8.10 25.76 -9.46
N ALA A 56 9.29 26.13 -8.97
CA ALA A 56 9.98 27.33 -9.41
C ALA A 56 10.29 27.31 -10.92
N ARG A 57 10.76 26.19 -11.49
CA ARG A 57 11.00 26.06 -12.94
C ARG A 57 9.72 26.19 -13.76
N GLU A 58 8.62 25.56 -13.32
CA GLU A 58 7.32 25.66 -13.98
C GLU A 58 6.77 27.10 -13.98
N LEU A 59 7.13 27.90 -12.98
CA LEU A 59 6.75 29.31 -12.91
C LEU A 59 7.69 30.22 -13.70
N LEU A 60 8.97 29.86 -13.83
CA LEU A 60 9.95 30.61 -14.61
C LEU A 60 9.76 30.48 -16.13
N THR A 61 9.05 29.45 -16.60
CA THR A 61 8.69 29.29 -18.02
C THR A 61 7.54 30.20 -18.47
N LEU A 62 6.82 30.82 -17.53
CA LEU A 62 5.71 31.73 -17.79
C LEU A 62 6.22 33.17 -17.93
N GLU A 63 5.47 34.04 -18.59
CA GLU A 63 5.85 35.46 -18.74
C GLU A 63 5.81 36.18 -17.39
N GLU A 64 6.62 37.24 -17.24
CA GLU A 64 6.78 37.93 -15.95
C GLU A 64 5.48 38.57 -15.43
N LYS A 65 4.57 38.94 -16.34
CA LYS A 65 3.28 39.57 -16.03
C LYS A 65 2.14 38.56 -15.84
N ASP A 66 2.39 37.25 -15.99
CA ASP A 66 1.34 36.25 -15.86
C ASP A 66 0.77 36.20 -14.43
N PRO A 67 -0.56 36.23 -14.25
CA PRO A 67 -1.19 36.25 -12.93
C PRO A 67 -0.87 34.98 -12.12
N LYS A 68 -0.69 33.84 -12.80
CA LYS A 68 -0.30 32.58 -12.19
C LYS A 68 1.13 32.62 -11.64
N ARG A 69 2.07 33.21 -12.38
CA ARG A 69 3.47 33.38 -11.95
C ARG A 69 3.56 34.30 -10.74
N LEU A 70 2.83 35.41 -10.77
CA LEU A 70 2.77 36.37 -9.66
C LEU A 70 2.14 35.75 -8.41
N PHE A 71 1.00 35.08 -8.53
CA PHE A 71 0.29 34.53 -7.37
C PHE A 71 1.01 33.31 -6.77
N GLU A 72 1.27 32.27 -7.58
CA GLU A 72 1.91 31.04 -7.09
C GLU A 72 3.38 31.27 -6.75
N GLY A 73 4.08 32.12 -7.50
CA GLY A 73 5.48 32.48 -7.25
C GLY A 73 5.66 33.26 -5.95
N ASN A 74 4.86 34.31 -5.72
CA ASN A 74 4.91 35.08 -4.48
C ASN A 74 4.49 34.22 -3.27
N ALA A 75 3.51 33.33 -3.42
CA ALA A 75 3.14 32.40 -2.36
C ALA A 75 4.29 31.45 -1.98
N LEU A 76 5.03 30.96 -2.98
CA LEU A 76 6.18 30.08 -2.78
C LEU A 76 7.34 30.84 -2.11
N LEU A 77 7.65 32.06 -2.55
CA LEU A 77 8.68 32.92 -1.97
C LEU A 77 8.37 33.30 -0.52
N ARG A 78 7.15 33.80 -0.24
CA ARG A 78 6.70 34.11 1.13
C ARG A 78 6.78 32.90 2.05
N ARG A 79 6.50 31.71 1.55
CA ARG A 79 6.63 30.48 2.33
C ARG A 79 8.08 30.15 2.67
N LEU A 80 9.03 30.36 1.76
CA LEU A 80 10.46 30.10 2.02
C LEU A 80 11.10 31.14 2.93
N VAL A 81 10.73 32.41 2.78
CA VAL A 81 11.11 33.50 3.67
C VAL A 81 10.59 33.24 5.09
N ARG A 82 9.32 32.80 5.23
CA ARG A 82 8.75 32.44 6.54
C ARG A 82 9.46 31.27 7.22
N ILE A 83 10.04 30.33 6.45
CA ILE A 83 10.84 29.23 7.01
C ILE A 83 12.26 29.72 7.36
N GLY A 84 12.66 30.90 6.88
CA GLY A 84 13.99 31.48 7.04
C GLY A 84 15.04 30.90 6.09
N VAL A 85 14.62 30.12 5.09
CA VAL A 85 15.56 29.50 4.14
C VAL A 85 16.09 30.51 3.13
N LEU A 86 15.33 31.56 2.86
CA LEU A 86 15.68 32.64 1.94
C LEU A 86 15.64 33.97 2.72
N PRO A 87 16.67 34.83 2.61
CA PRO A 87 16.63 36.17 3.20
C PRO A 87 15.62 37.06 2.47
N GLU A 88 15.08 38.05 3.17
CA GLU A 88 14.03 38.95 2.65
C GLU A 88 14.51 39.77 1.44
N ASP A 89 15.81 40.07 1.38
CA ASP A 89 16.43 40.83 0.29
C ASP A 89 16.52 40.05 -1.03
N ARG A 90 16.27 38.73 -1.02
CA ARG A 90 16.45 37.84 -2.18
C ARG A 90 15.15 37.15 -2.61
N MET A 91 14.01 37.85 -2.59
CA MET A 91 12.72 37.31 -3.05
C MET A 91 12.60 37.20 -4.59
N LYS A 92 13.50 36.46 -5.24
CA LYS A 92 13.38 36.09 -6.66
C LYS A 92 13.34 34.57 -6.84
N LEU A 93 12.59 34.12 -7.85
CA LEU A 93 12.43 32.69 -8.14
C LEU A 93 13.76 32.01 -8.51
N ASP A 94 14.74 32.75 -9.06
CA ASP A 94 16.03 32.21 -9.46
C ASP A 94 16.87 31.72 -8.26
N TYR A 95 16.80 32.42 -7.13
CA TYR A 95 17.53 32.04 -5.92
C TYR A 95 17.06 30.70 -5.34
N ILE A 96 15.82 30.29 -5.65
CA ILE A 96 15.27 29.00 -5.22
C ILE A 96 15.99 27.83 -5.90
N LEU A 97 16.49 28.03 -7.12
CA LEU A 97 17.26 27.01 -7.82
C LEU A 97 18.62 26.79 -7.15
N GLY A 98 19.22 27.84 -6.57
CA GLY A 98 20.50 27.81 -5.85
C GLY A 98 20.47 27.21 -4.43
N LEU A 99 19.28 26.99 -3.84
CA LEU A 99 19.17 26.51 -2.45
C LEU A 99 19.84 25.15 -2.22
N ARG A 100 20.63 25.04 -1.16
CA ARG A 100 21.29 23.82 -0.73
C ARG A 100 20.45 23.08 0.32
N VAL A 101 20.82 21.82 0.58
CA VAL A 101 20.14 21.01 1.61
C VAL A 101 20.46 21.55 3.02
N GLU A 102 21.65 22.10 3.19
CA GLU A 102 22.14 22.74 4.42
C GLU A 102 21.20 23.87 4.89
N ASP A 103 20.79 24.76 3.98
CA ASP A 103 19.91 25.91 4.30
C ASP A 103 18.60 25.50 4.99
N PHE A 104 18.05 24.33 4.62
CA PHE A 104 16.87 23.75 5.26
C PHE A 104 17.18 23.04 6.58
N LEU A 105 18.35 22.41 6.68
CA LEU A 105 18.77 21.69 7.88
C LEU A 105 19.16 22.65 9.01
N GLU A 106 19.74 23.80 8.68
CA GLU A 106 20.11 24.85 9.65
C GLU A 106 18.92 25.46 10.37
N ARG A 107 17.76 25.55 9.70
CA ARG A 107 16.50 26.08 10.28
C ARG A 107 15.74 25.07 11.12
N ARG A 108 16.30 23.89 11.40
CA ARG A 108 15.69 22.93 12.33
C ARG A 108 15.80 23.46 13.76
N LEU A 109 14.77 23.21 14.55
CA LEU A 109 14.78 23.61 15.97
C LEU A 109 16.01 23.06 16.72
N GLN A 110 16.44 21.84 16.43
CA GLN A 110 17.61 21.21 17.07
C GLN A 110 18.92 21.95 16.77
N THR A 111 19.09 22.42 15.53
CA THR A 111 20.29 23.12 15.08
C THR A 111 20.27 24.56 15.56
N GLN A 112 19.11 25.20 15.60
CA GLN A 112 18.92 26.52 16.20
C GLN A 112 19.23 26.53 17.69
N VAL A 113 18.72 25.55 18.44
CA VAL A 113 19.01 25.41 19.89
C VAL A 113 20.51 25.20 20.14
N PHE A 114 21.19 24.46 19.26
CA PHE A 114 22.64 24.30 19.32
C PHE A 114 23.39 25.61 18.97
N LYS A 115 22.99 26.30 17.90
CA LYS A 115 23.58 27.61 17.51
C LYS A 115 23.38 28.68 18.58
N LEU A 116 22.26 28.65 19.32
CA LEU A 116 21.97 29.56 20.43
C LEU A 116 22.72 29.21 21.73
N GLY A 117 23.57 28.17 21.73
CA GLY A 117 24.36 27.77 22.90
C GLY A 117 23.56 27.09 24.03
N LEU A 118 22.25 26.88 23.85
CA LEU A 118 21.36 26.28 24.85
C LEU A 118 21.61 24.77 25.05
N ALA A 119 22.36 24.14 24.16
CA ALA A 119 22.72 22.73 24.25
C ALA A 119 24.17 22.49 23.83
N LYS A 120 24.87 21.65 24.58
CA LYS A 120 26.27 21.25 24.30
C LYS A 120 26.46 20.50 22.96
N SER A 121 25.40 19.89 22.43
CA SER A 121 25.41 19.18 21.14
C SER A 121 24.02 19.11 20.52
N ILE A 122 23.93 18.83 19.22
CA ILE A 122 22.64 18.65 18.51
C ILE A 122 21.84 17.47 19.11
N HIS A 123 22.54 16.42 19.56
CA HIS A 123 21.92 15.28 20.24
C HIS A 123 21.35 15.68 21.60
N HIS A 124 22.08 16.51 22.36
CA HIS A 124 21.61 17.08 23.62
C HIS A 124 20.38 17.97 23.39
N ALA A 125 20.39 18.86 22.40
CA ALA A 125 19.24 19.69 22.03
C ALA A 125 17.98 18.84 21.77
N ARG A 126 18.13 17.70 21.09
CA ARG A 126 17.03 16.76 20.83
C ARG A 126 16.49 16.10 22.10
N VAL A 127 17.33 15.81 23.08
CA VAL A 127 16.91 15.25 24.38
C VAL A 127 16.10 16.32 25.13
N LEU A 128 16.62 17.55 25.23
CA LEU A 128 15.92 18.67 25.88
C LEU A 128 14.54 18.93 25.26
N ILE A 129 14.41 18.87 23.93
CA ILE A 129 13.11 19.00 23.23
C ILE A 129 12.16 17.84 23.56
N ARG A 130 12.66 16.60 23.63
CA ARG A 130 11.81 15.43 23.94
C ARG A 130 11.28 15.47 25.36
N HIS A 131 12.11 15.92 26.30
CA HIS A 131 11.77 16.05 27.72
C HIS A 131 11.06 17.38 28.03
N SER A 132 10.71 18.17 27.01
CA SER A 132 9.96 19.43 27.14
C SER A 132 10.63 20.50 28.02
N HIS A 133 11.96 20.46 28.17
CA HIS A 133 12.73 21.49 28.88
C HIS A 133 12.81 22.82 28.12
N ILE A 134 12.57 22.79 26.80
CA ILE A 134 12.53 23.98 25.95
C ILE A 134 11.06 24.29 25.65
N ARG A 135 10.54 25.33 26.30
CA ARG A 135 9.21 25.88 26.04
C ARG A 135 9.34 26.98 24.98
N LEU A 136 8.63 26.85 23.86
CA LEU A 136 8.48 27.96 22.91
C LEU A 136 7.63 29.04 23.58
N VAL A 137 8.26 30.06 24.15
CA VAL A 137 7.55 31.24 24.69
C VAL A 137 6.93 31.98 23.52
N ARG A 138 5.63 32.24 23.62
CA ARG A 138 4.78 32.70 22.53
C ARG A 138 4.44 34.19 22.65
N HIS A 139 5.28 35.00 23.29
CA HIS A 139 5.05 36.43 23.52
C HIS A 139 6.39 37.19 23.57
N SER A 140 6.77 37.77 22.44
CA SER A 140 7.28 39.14 22.35
C SER A 140 7.05 39.59 20.91
N ILE A 141 6.55 40.81 20.80
CA ILE A 141 6.10 41.45 19.57
C ILE A 141 7.34 41.79 18.77
N ASP A 142 7.61 40.97 17.75
CA ASP A 142 8.16 41.40 16.48
C ASP A 142 7.23 40.83 15.41
N LEU A 143 6.85 41.65 14.43
CA LEU A 143 5.91 41.28 13.35
C LEU A 143 6.37 40.09 12.47
N SER A 144 7.47 39.42 12.82
CA SER A 144 7.96 38.16 12.25
C SER A 144 7.34 36.90 12.87
N CYS A 145 6.56 37.01 13.94
CA CYS A 145 6.03 35.86 14.70
C CYS A 145 4.49 35.76 14.74
N VAL A 146 3.81 36.14 13.65
CA VAL A 146 2.38 35.82 13.49
C VAL A 146 2.24 34.39 12.98
N VAL A 147 2.11 33.48 13.94
CA VAL A 147 1.20 32.33 13.86
C VAL A 147 1.67 31.19 12.92
N ILE A 148 2.54 30.31 13.46
CA ILE A 148 2.59 28.86 13.13
C ILE A 148 1.31 28.14 13.64
N ARG A 149 0.17 28.84 13.70
CA ARG A 149 -1.10 28.33 14.22
C ARG A 149 -2.33 28.82 13.43
N LEU A 150 -2.18 29.00 12.12
CA LEU A 150 -3.29 29.13 11.15
C LEU A 150 -3.31 27.94 10.17
N THR A 151 -2.75 26.81 10.60
CA THR A 151 -3.07 25.48 10.07
C THR A 151 -3.42 24.49 11.19
N PHE A 152 -3.87 24.98 12.34
CA PHE A 152 -4.73 24.15 13.20
C PHE A 152 -6.16 24.25 12.67
N ARG A 153 -6.33 23.81 11.42
CA ARG A 153 -7.57 23.13 11.05
C ARG A 153 -7.76 22.13 12.18
N LEU A 154 -8.93 22.13 12.84
CA LEU A 154 -9.38 21.05 13.71
C LEU A 154 -9.25 19.75 12.91
N THR A 155 -8.05 19.19 12.90
CA THR A 155 -7.77 17.92 12.28
C THR A 155 -8.25 16.97 13.33
N MET A 156 -9.51 16.51 13.16
CA MET A 156 -9.97 15.30 13.83
C MET A 156 -8.79 14.32 13.84
N PRO A 157 -8.40 13.76 14.99
CA PRO A 157 -7.26 12.87 15.06
C PRO A 157 -7.43 11.83 13.97
N ARG A 158 -6.51 11.79 12.99
CA ARG A 158 -6.62 10.88 11.85
C ARG A 158 -6.80 9.49 12.43
N ILE A 159 -7.97 8.88 12.24
CA ILE A 159 -8.22 7.50 12.63
C ILE A 159 -7.08 6.69 12.01
N LYS A 160 -6.25 6.09 12.86
CA LYS A 160 -5.06 5.36 12.41
C LYS A 160 -5.56 4.12 11.67
N THR A 161 -5.60 4.16 10.34
CA THR A 161 -5.92 2.98 9.54
C THR A 161 -4.73 2.02 9.61
N VAL A 162 -4.89 0.93 10.34
CA VAL A 162 -3.86 -0.10 10.46
C VAL A 162 -3.83 -0.91 9.17
N HIS A 163 -2.68 -0.93 8.50
CA HIS A 163 -2.46 -1.71 7.29
C HIS A 163 -1.35 -2.73 7.55
N SER A 164 -1.56 -3.97 7.10
CA SER A 164 -0.58 -5.05 7.24
C SER A 164 -0.20 -5.64 5.89
N LYS A 165 1.01 -6.20 5.82
CA LYS A 165 1.47 -6.90 4.62
C LYS A 165 0.89 -8.31 4.61
N VAL A 166 0.41 -8.73 3.43
CA VAL A 166 -0.18 -10.05 3.19
C VAL A 166 0.78 -11.03 2.51
N THR A 167 1.99 -10.59 2.16
CA THR A 167 3.03 -11.41 1.51
C THR A 167 4.39 -11.12 2.11
N LYS A 168 5.25 -12.12 2.11
CA LYS A 168 6.70 -11.98 2.31
C LYS A 168 7.43 -12.49 1.07
N SER A 169 8.42 -11.73 0.60
CA SER A 169 9.28 -12.15 -0.50
C SER A 169 10.24 -13.26 -0.03
N PRO A 170 10.60 -14.21 -0.91
CA PRO A 170 11.59 -15.24 -0.58
C PRO A 170 12.95 -14.62 -0.27
N ARG A 171 13.73 -15.29 0.60
CA ARG A 171 15.08 -14.85 0.97
C ARG A 171 16.06 -14.96 -0.19
N ARG A 172 16.01 -16.07 -0.93
CA ARG A 172 16.84 -16.37 -2.12
C ARG A 172 16.00 -16.23 -3.40
N PRO A 173 16.18 -15.15 -4.19
CA PRO A 173 15.31 -14.87 -5.32
C PRO A 173 15.48 -15.79 -6.54
N PHE A 174 16.67 -16.36 -6.76
CA PHE A 174 17.03 -17.10 -7.99
C PHE A 174 17.37 -18.57 -7.76
N GLU A 175 16.67 -19.21 -6.83
CA GLU A 175 16.80 -20.64 -6.56
C GLU A 175 15.94 -21.44 -7.54
N LYS A 176 16.58 -22.24 -8.39
CA LYS A 176 15.94 -22.95 -9.51
C LYS A 176 14.77 -23.82 -9.06
N GLU A 177 14.99 -24.70 -8.09
CA GLU A 177 13.95 -25.61 -7.57
C GLU A 177 12.70 -24.88 -7.08
N ARG A 178 12.88 -23.77 -6.34
CA ARG A 178 11.76 -22.95 -5.86
C ARG A 178 11.02 -22.29 -7.02
N LEU A 179 11.73 -21.82 -8.04
CA LEU A 179 11.12 -21.19 -9.21
C LEU A 179 10.28 -22.21 -10.00
N ASP A 180 10.79 -23.43 -10.17
CA ASP A 180 10.13 -24.51 -10.88
C ASP A 180 8.87 -24.99 -10.13
N GLN A 181 8.96 -25.18 -8.81
CA GLN A 181 7.81 -25.48 -7.95
C GLN A 181 6.74 -24.37 -8.01
N GLU A 182 7.16 -23.10 -7.92
CA GLU A 182 6.21 -21.98 -8.02
C GLU A 182 5.57 -21.90 -9.40
N LEU A 183 6.31 -22.22 -10.47
CA LEU A 183 5.78 -22.22 -11.83
C LEU A 183 4.76 -23.34 -12.04
N LYS A 184 5.05 -24.55 -11.52
CA LYS A 184 4.12 -25.68 -11.53
C LYS A 184 2.78 -25.32 -10.85
N LEU A 185 2.83 -24.75 -9.65
CA LEU A 185 1.64 -24.28 -8.93
C LEU A 185 0.87 -23.18 -9.69
N ILE A 186 1.58 -22.31 -10.39
CA ILE A 186 0.96 -21.25 -11.19
C ILE A 186 0.18 -21.85 -12.37
N GLY A 187 0.77 -22.84 -13.05
CA GLY A 187 0.14 -23.57 -14.15
C GLY A 187 -1.08 -24.35 -13.68
N GLU A 188 -0.91 -25.20 -12.66
CA GLU A 188 -1.97 -26.08 -12.14
C GLU A 188 -3.19 -25.31 -11.62
N PHE A 189 -2.99 -24.16 -10.96
CA PHE A 189 -4.09 -23.40 -10.36
C PHE A 189 -4.46 -22.11 -11.11
N GLY A 190 -3.88 -21.88 -12.29
CA GLY A 190 -4.14 -20.71 -13.13
C GLY A 190 -3.95 -19.38 -12.42
N LEU A 191 -2.82 -19.21 -11.74
CA LEU A 191 -2.50 -18.03 -10.95
C LEU A 191 -1.92 -16.91 -11.82
N LYS A 192 -2.18 -15.64 -11.48
CA LYS A 192 -1.68 -14.50 -12.29
C LYS A 192 -0.19 -14.24 -12.06
N ASN A 193 0.22 -14.17 -10.79
CA ASN A 193 1.57 -13.79 -10.38
C ASN A 193 2.08 -14.69 -9.24
N LYS A 194 3.41 -14.83 -9.11
CA LYS A 194 4.08 -15.45 -7.93
C LYS A 194 3.64 -14.85 -6.60
N ARG A 195 3.22 -13.58 -6.60
CA ARG A 195 2.65 -12.91 -5.41
C ARG A 195 1.42 -13.62 -4.85
N GLU A 196 0.58 -14.25 -5.67
CA GLU A 196 -0.56 -15.03 -5.19
C GLU A 196 -0.10 -16.28 -4.43
N VAL A 197 0.90 -16.99 -4.95
CA VAL A 197 1.56 -18.12 -4.25
C VAL A 197 2.14 -17.64 -2.92
N TRP A 198 2.85 -16.51 -2.91
CA TRP A 198 3.45 -15.97 -1.68
C TRP A 198 2.42 -15.52 -0.65
N ARG A 199 1.19 -15.15 -1.05
CA ARG A 199 0.09 -14.87 -0.10
C ARG A 199 -0.29 -16.14 0.65
N VAL A 200 -0.48 -17.23 -0.08
CA VAL A 200 -0.87 -18.52 0.49
C VAL A 200 0.25 -19.11 1.33
N LYS A 201 1.50 -19.06 0.86
CA LYS A 201 2.68 -19.45 1.67
C LYS A 201 2.75 -18.65 2.96
N TYR A 202 2.46 -17.34 2.92
CA TYR A 202 2.48 -16.49 4.11
C TYR A 202 1.34 -16.80 5.10
N THR A 203 0.13 -17.13 4.61
CA THR A 203 -0.97 -17.55 5.48
C THR A 203 -0.68 -18.91 6.11
N LEU A 204 -0.18 -19.87 5.34
CA LEU A 204 0.21 -21.19 5.84
C LEU A 204 1.32 -21.08 6.91
N ALA A 205 2.32 -20.23 6.68
CA ALA A 205 3.38 -19.99 7.65
C ALA A 205 2.86 -19.39 8.97
N LYS A 206 1.82 -18.53 8.93
CA LYS A 206 1.18 -18.02 10.15
C LYS A 206 0.43 -19.11 10.90
N VAL A 207 -0.32 -19.94 10.19
CA VAL A 207 -1.09 -21.05 10.76
C VAL A 207 -0.14 -22.06 11.41
N ARG A 208 0.93 -22.46 10.72
CA ARG A 208 1.97 -23.35 11.26
C ARG A 208 2.72 -22.75 12.44
N LYS A 209 2.96 -21.43 12.43
CA LYS A 209 3.59 -20.75 13.57
C LYS A 209 2.69 -20.86 14.81
N ALA A 210 1.40 -20.52 14.68
CA ALA A 210 0.45 -20.63 15.78
C ALA A 210 0.34 -22.09 16.28
N ALA A 211 0.25 -23.07 15.38
CA ALA A 211 0.22 -24.47 15.77
C ALA A 211 1.46 -24.89 16.56
N ARG A 212 2.66 -24.48 16.15
CA ARG A 212 3.90 -24.78 16.91
C ARG A 212 3.91 -24.15 18.31
N GLU A 213 3.47 -22.91 18.45
CA GLU A 213 3.38 -22.23 19.74
C GLU A 213 2.34 -22.89 20.68
N LEU A 214 1.27 -23.45 20.11
CA LEU A 214 0.26 -24.18 20.88
C LEU A 214 0.72 -25.59 21.24
N LEU A 215 1.51 -26.24 20.37
CA LEU A 215 2.02 -27.58 20.59
C LEU A 215 3.06 -27.66 21.71
N THR A 216 3.76 -26.56 22.00
CA THR A 216 4.72 -26.48 23.13
C THR A 216 4.04 -26.37 24.50
N LEU A 217 2.76 -26.01 24.54
CA LEU A 217 1.98 -25.92 25.78
C LEU A 217 1.40 -27.29 26.15
N GLU A 218 1.06 -27.49 27.42
CA GLU A 218 0.45 -28.72 27.91
C GLU A 218 -0.97 -28.90 27.34
N GLU A 219 -1.42 -30.14 27.16
CA GLU A 219 -2.74 -30.43 26.57
C GLU A 219 -3.92 -29.80 27.33
N LYS A 220 -3.80 -29.67 28.65
CA LYS A 220 -4.85 -29.11 29.52
C LYS A 220 -4.76 -27.60 29.69
N ASP A 221 -3.75 -26.95 29.10
CA ASP A 221 -3.61 -25.50 29.21
C ASP A 221 -4.82 -24.77 28.59
N PRO A 222 -5.39 -23.77 29.29
CA PRO A 222 -6.59 -23.08 28.82
C PRO A 222 -6.36 -22.36 27.48
N LYS A 223 -5.13 -21.85 27.25
CA LYS A 223 -4.74 -21.24 25.97
C LYS A 223 -4.74 -22.26 24.83
N ARG A 224 -4.18 -23.45 25.06
CA ARG A 224 -4.11 -24.51 24.04
C ARG A 224 -5.50 -25.00 23.67
N LEU A 225 -6.36 -25.23 24.67
CA LEU A 225 -7.74 -25.65 24.46
C LEU A 225 -8.54 -24.58 23.70
N PHE A 226 -8.44 -23.31 24.09
CA PHE A 226 -9.23 -22.26 23.46
C PHE A 226 -8.73 -21.91 22.05
N GLU A 227 -7.46 -21.54 21.92
CA GLU A 227 -6.89 -21.09 20.64
C GLU A 227 -6.72 -22.27 19.66
N GLY A 228 -6.36 -23.45 20.16
CA GLY A 228 -6.23 -24.66 19.36
C GLY A 228 -7.56 -25.07 18.73
N ASN A 229 -8.64 -25.13 19.53
CA ASN A 229 -9.97 -25.44 19.01
C ASN A 229 -10.46 -24.36 18.03
N ALA A 230 -10.18 -23.08 18.29
CA ALA A 230 -10.52 -22.00 17.37
C ALA A 230 -9.77 -22.12 16.02
N LEU A 231 -8.50 -22.53 16.05
CA LEU A 231 -7.69 -22.76 14.85
C LEU A 231 -8.23 -23.94 14.04
N LEU A 232 -8.48 -25.07 14.70
CA LEU A 232 -9.03 -26.29 14.07
C LEU A 232 -10.40 -26.03 13.45
N ARG A 233 -11.33 -25.43 14.19
CA ARG A 233 -12.67 -25.05 13.67
C ARG A 233 -12.58 -24.15 12.44
N ARG A 234 -11.61 -23.23 12.40
CA ARG A 234 -11.41 -22.34 11.25
C ARG A 234 -10.93 -23.12 10.01
N LEU A 235 -9.99 -24.05 10.17
CA LEU A 235 -9.44 -24.85 9.07
C LEU A 235 -10.47 -25.84 8.52
N VAL A 236 -11.23 -26.49 9.39
CA VAL A 236 -12.35 -27.38 9.01
C VAL A 236 -13.43 -26.59 8.27
N ARG A 237 -13.85 -25.42 8.78
CA ARG A 237 -14.84 -24.56 8.10
C ARG A 237 -14.41 -24.12 6.70
N ILE A 238 -13.11 -23.90 6.50
CA ILE A 238 -12.56 -23.59 5.18
C ILE A 238 -12.54 -24.83 4.28
N GLY A 239 -12.39 -26.03 4.87
CA GLY A 239 -12.25 -27.30 4.17
C GLY A 239 -10.81 -27.65 3.82
N VAL A 240 -9.83 -27.11 4.55
CA VAL A 240 -8.41 -27.47 4.37
C VAL A 240 -8.08 -28.80 5.08
N LEU A 241 -8.76 -29.06 6.20
CA LEU A 241 -8.59 -30.25 7.02
C LEU A 241 -9.94 -30.99 7.07
N PRO A 242 -9.98 -32.31 6.84
CA PRO A 242 -11.19 -33.11 7.02
C PRO A 242 -11.56 -33.22 8.50
N GLU A 243 -12.83 -33.49 8.78
CA GLU A 243 -13.38 -33.57 10.15
C GLU A 243 -12.73 -34.70 10.96
N ASP A 244 -12.36 -35.80 10.31
CA ASP A 244 -11.73 -36.97 10.93
C ASP A 244 -10.34 -36.68 11.52
N ARG A 245 -9.67 -35.62 11.05
CA ARG A 245 -8.27 -35.30 11.39
C ARG A 245 -8.16 -34.04 12.24
N MET A 246 -9.07 -33.84 13.19
CA MET A 246 -9.14 -32.63 14.02
C MET A 246 -8.08 -32.60 15.15
N LYS A 247 -6.79 -32.76 14.81
CA LYS A 247 -5.65 -32.62 15.74
C LYS A 247 -4.68 -31.54 15.27
N LEU A 248 -3.99 -30.89 16.22
CA LEU A 248 -3.04 -29.81 15.93
C LEU A 248 -1.83 -30.29 15.10
N ASP A 249 -1.42 -31.55 15.25
CA ASP A 249 -0.25 -32.10 14.55
C ASP A 249 -0.44 -32.13 13.03
N TYR A 250 -1.66 -32.42 12.56
CA TYR A 250 -1.98 -32.43 11.13
C TYR A 250 -1.86 -31.06 10.48
N ILE A 251 -1.95 -29.97 11.25
CA ILE A 251 -1.75 -28.61 10.75
C ILE A 251 -0.31 -28.41 10.26
N LEU A 252 0.67 -29.08 10.88
CA LEU A 252 2.07 -28.99 10.46
C LEU A 252 2.29 -29.64 9.08
N GLY A 253 1.55 -30.70 8.77
CA GLY A 253 1.60 -31.42 7.49
C GLY A 253 0.91 -30.71 6.31
N LEU A 254 0.17 -29.62 6.54
CA LEU A 254 -0.61 -28.94 5.49
C LEU A 254 0.27 -28.41 4.36
N ARG A 255 -0.12 -28.64 3.12
CA ARG A 255 0.60 -28.17 1.95
C ARG A 255 -0.03 -26.89 1.38
N VAL A 256 0.58 -26.31 0.36
CA VAL A 256 0.10 -25.05 -0.23
C VAL A 256 -1.12 -25.30 -1.12
N GLU A 257 -1.15 -26.46 -1.75
CA GLU A 257 -2.16 -27.00 -2.62
C GLU A 257 -3.52 -27.06 -1.90
N ASP A 258 -3.55 -27.54 -0.65
CA ASP A 258 -4.77 -27.65 0.17
C ASP A 258 -5.50 -26.30 0.30
N PHE A 259 -4.77 -25.18 0.34
CA PHE A 259 -5.36 -23.84 0.37
C PHE A 259 -5.74 -23.32 -1.03
N LEU A 260 -4.97 -23.68 -2.07
CA LEU A 260 -5.26 -23.29 -3.45
C LEU A 260 -6.50 -24.00 -3.99
N GLU A 261 -6.74 -25.23 -3.56
CA GLU A 261 -7.95 -25.99 -3.89
C GLU A 261 -9.22 -25.37 -3.33
N ARG A 262 -9.16 -24.64 -2.21
CA ARG A 262 -10.33 -23.98 -1.61
C ARG A 262 -10.67 -22.62 -2.22
N ARG A 263 -9.95 -22.18 -3.25
CA ARG A 263 -10.24 -20.92 -3.94
C ARG A 263 -11.48 -21.04 -4.81
N LEU A 264 -12.25 -19.96 -4.93
CA LEU A 264 -13.44 -19.93 -5.79
C LEU A 264 -13.11 -20.33 -7.23
N GLN A 265 -11.95 -19.90 -7.74
CA GLN A 265 -11.48 -20.25 -9.08
C GLN A 265 -11.38 -21.77 -9.31
N THR A 266 -10.81 -22.50 -8.36
CA THR A 266 -10.58 -23.95 -8.47
C THR A 266 -11.85 -24.73 -8.16
N GLN A 267 -12.66 -24.25 -7.21
CA GLN A 267 -13.97 -24.82 -6.91
C GLN A 267 -14.93 -24.74 -8.12
N VAL A 268 -14.96 -23.60 -8.82
CA VAL A 268 -15.78 -23.44 -10.04
C VAL A 268 -15.35 -24.39 -11.16
N PHE A 269 -14.05 -24.63 -11.31
CA PHE A 269 -13.52 -25.59 -12.28
C PHE A 269 -13.87 -27.04 -11.88
N LYS A 270 -13.68 -27.40 -10.61
CA LYS A 270 -14.03 -28.73 -10.07
C LYS A 270 -15.54 -29.04 -10.20
N LEU A 271 -16.40 -28.03 -10.09
CA LEU A 271 -17.86 -28.15 -10.28
C LEU A 271 -18.29 -28.24 -11.76
N GLY A 272 -17.36 -28.14 -12.72
CA GLY A 272 -17.68 -28.24 -14.15
C GLY A 272 -18.34 -27.01 -14.77
N LEU A 273 -18.49 -25.90 -14.01
CA LEU A 273 -19.07 -24.65 -14.52
C LEU A 273 -18.19 -23.95 -15.58
N ALA A 274 -16.92 -24.33 -15.67
CA ALA A 274 -15.97 -23.77 -16.61
C ALA A 274 -15.11 -24.87 -17.25
N LYS A 275 -14.84 -24.73 -18.56
CA LYS A 275 -13.99 -25.64 -19.34
C LYS A 275 -12.52 -25.72 -18.87
N SER A 276 -12.00 -24.66 -18.26
CA SER A 276 -10.60 -24.55 -17.84
C SER A 276 -10.50 -23.63 -16.63
N ILE A 277 -9.43 -23.76 -15.85
CA ILE A 277 -9.13 -22.91 -14.69
C ILE A 277 -8.97 -21.44 -15.09
N HIS A 278 -8.43 -21.17 -16.28
CA HIS A 278 -8.34 -19.81 -16.81
C HIS A 278 -9.72 -19.27 -17.20
N HIS A 279 -10.58 -20.12 -17.76
CA HIS A 279 -11.96 -19.77 -18.08
C HIS A 279 -12.76 -19.45 -16.80
N ALA A 280 -12.61 -20.25 -15.73
CA ALA A 280 -13.22 -19.99 -14.43
C ALA A 280 -12.84 -18.59 -13.89
N ARG A 281 -11.57 -18.20 -14.02
CA ARG A 281 -11.11 -16.87 -13.60
C ARG A 281 -11.81 -15.74 -14.34
N VAL A 282 -11.97 -15.89 -15.65
CA VAL A 282 -12.63 -14.91 -16.52
C VAL A 282 -14.11 -14.79 -16.14
N LEU A 283 -14.81 -15.92 -15.94
CA LEU A 283 -16.22 -15.93 -15.52
C LEU A 283 -16.44 -15.23 -14.18
N ILE A 284 -15.57 -15.48 -13.19
CA ILE A 284 -15.62 -14.80 -11.90
C ILE A 284 -15.40 -13.30 -12.09
N ARG A 285 -14.36 -12.90 -12.83
CA ARG A 285 -14.00 -11.48 -13.02
C ARG A 285 -15.07 -10.68 -13.76
N HIS A 286 -15.84 -11.32 -14.64
CA HIS A 286 -16.99 -10.72 -15.31
C HIS A 286 -18.30 -10.84 -14.51
N SER A 287 -18.23 -11.29 -13.25
CA SER A 287 -19.36 -11.33 -12.32
C SER A 287 -20.49 -12.27 -12.79
N HIS A 288 -20.14 -13.36 -13.47
CA HIS A 288 -21.10 -14.38 -13.89
C HIS A 288 -21.42 -15.39 -12.79
N ILE A 289 -20.59 -15.47 -11.75
CA ILE A 289 -20.69 -16.47 -10.69
C ILE A 289 -21.19 -15.83 -9.41
N ARG A 290 -22.10 -16.52 -8.72
CA ARG A 290 -22.56 -16.18 -7.38
C ARG A 290 -22.20 -17.27 -6.38
N VAL A 291 -21.98 -16.85 -5.14
CA VAL A 291 -21.89 -17.74 -3.98
C VAL A 291 -23.07 -17.41 -3.09
N ARG A 292 -23.99 -18.36 -2.94
CA ARG A 292 -25.34 -18.14 -2.36
C ARG A 292 -26.09 -17.04 -3.12
N ARG A 293 -26.43 -15.93 -2.46
CA ARG A 293 -27.15 -14.79 -3.05
C ARG A 293 -26.22 -13.73 -3.65
N GLN A 294 -24.93 -13.74 -3.30
CA GLN A 294 -24.00 -12.67 -3.64
C GLN A 294 -23.19 -13.00 -4.90
N VAL A 295 -23.17 -12.06 -5.85
CA VAL A 295 -22.28 -12.13 -7.01
C VAL A 295 -20.86 -11.76 -6.56
N VAL A 296 -19.87 -12.58 -6.94
CA VAL A 296 -18.47 -12.40 -6.52
C VAL A 296 -17.56 -12.22 -7.73
N ASP A 297 -16.73 -11.16 -7.69
CA ASP A 297 -15.79 -10.79 -8.75
C ASP A 297 -14.32 -11.10 -8.43
N VAL A 298 -14.05 -11.70 -7.25
CA VAL A 298 -12.70 -12.00 -6.74
C VAL A 298 -12.37 -13.50 -6.81
N PRO A 299 -11.47 -13.94 -7.73
CA PRO A 299 -11.08 -15.35 -7.85
C PRO A 299 -10.30 -15.89 -6.65
N SER A 300 -9.73 -15.01 -5.81
CA SER A 300 -9.00 -15.38 -4.60
C SER A 300 -9.89 -15.58 -3.37
N LEU A 301 -11.23 -15.54 -3.52
CA LEU A 301 -12.14 -15.84 -2.42
C LEU A 301 -11.92 -17.29 -1.97
N ILE A 302 -11.79 -17.50 -0.66
CA ILE A 302 -11.73 -18.85 -0.07
C ILE A 302 -13.17 -19.29 0.22
N VAL A 303 -13.59 -20.38 -0.39
CA VAL A 303 -14.95 -20.91 -0.27
C VAL A 303 -15.03 -21.85 0.93
N ARG A 304 -15.95 -21.55 1.85
CA ARG A 304 -16.29 -22.42 2.99
C ARG A 304 -17.07 -23.65 2.53
N LEU A 305 -16.98 -24.75 3.28
CA LEU A 305 -17.74 -25.98 2.98
C LEU A 305 -19.25 -25.71 2.86
N ASP A 306 -19.84 -24.96 3.80
CA ASP A 306 -21.27 -24.61 3.79
C ASP A 306 -21.72 -23.80 2.56
N SER A 307 -20.79 -23.05 1.94
CA SER A 307 -21.06 -22.22 0.78
C SER A 307 -20.75 -22.91 -0.53
N GLN A 308 -20.03 -24.04 -0.49
CA GLN A 308 -19.58 -24.75 -1.68
C GLN A 308 -20.74 -25.30 -2.51
N LYS A 309 -21.79 -25.82 -1.85
CA LYS A 309 -23.00 -26.35 -2.49
C LYS A 309 -23.83 -25.28 -3.23
N HIS A 310 -23.59 -24.01 -2.92
CA HIS A 310 -24.39 -22.88 -3.40
C HIS A 310 -23.60 -22.02 -4.39
N ILE A 311 -22.75 -22.63 -5.21
CA ILE A 311 -21.98 -21.96 -6.26
C ILE A 311 -22.68 -22.21 -7.59
N ASP A 312 -23.28 -21.17 -8.15
CA ASP A 312 -24.00 -21.24 -9.42
C ASP A 312 -23.72 -20.01 -10.28
N PHE A 313 -24.22 -20.02 -11.51
CA PHE A 313 -24.35 -18.80 -12.29
C PHE A 313 -25.29 -17.80 -11.61
N SER A 314 -24.96 -16.53 -11.78
CA SER A 314 -25.82 -15.42 -11.36
C SER A 314 -27.06 -15.38 -12.22
N LEU A 315 -28.23 -15.19 -11.60
CA LEU A 315 -29.51 -15.04 -12.32
C LEU A 315 -29.51 -13.85 -13.29
N LYS A 316 -28.68 -12.84 -13.04
CA LYS A 316 -28.52 -11.67 -13.92
C LYS A 316 -27.57 -11.93 -15.09
N SER A 317 -26.81 -13.02 -15.04
CA SER A 317 -25.84 -13.40 -16.05
C SER A 317 -26.56 -13.94 -17.28
N PRO A 318 -26.06 -13.70 -18.50
CA PRO A 318 -26.56 -14.36 -19.71
C PRO A 318 -26.58 -15.90 -19.60
N PHE A 319 -25.65 -16.47 -18.85
CA PHE A 319 -25.55 -17.92 -18.62
C PHE A 319 -26.52 -18.46 -17.56
N GLY A 320 -27.16 -17.58 -16.78
CA GLY A 320 -28.09 -17.94 -15.71
C GLY A 320 -29.53 -17.52 -15.98
N GLY A 321 -29.90 -17.36 -17.26
CA GLY A 321 -31.23 -16.90 -17.68
C GLY A 321 -31.41 -15.38 -17.78
N GLY A 322 -30.32 -14.62 -17.61
CA GLY A 322 -30.33 -13.16 -17.76
C GLY A 322 -30.29 -12.69 -19.21
N ARG A 323 -30.52 -11.38 -19.41
CA ARG A 323 -30.51 -10.76 -20.75
C ARG A 323 -29.17 -10.96 -21.46
N PRO A 324 -29.16 -11.30 -22.76
CA PRO A 324 -27.94 -11.39 -23.56
C PRO A 324 -27.07 -10.13 -23.49
N GLY A 325 -25.75 -10.35 -23.50
CA GLY A 325 -24.74 -9.29 -23.40
C GLY A 325 -24.78 -8.27 -24.54
N ARG A 326 -24.16 -7.11 -24.34
CA ARG A 326 -24.20 -5.96 -25.28
C ARG A 326 -23.85 -6.33 -26.71
N VAL A 327 -22.72 -7.04 -26.91
CA VAL A 327 -22.24 -7.40 -28.26
C VAL A 327 -23.16 -8.42 -28.91
N LYS A 328 -23.58 -9.46 -28.18
CA LYS A 328 -24.53 -10.46 -28.71
C LYS A 328 -25.84 -9.78 -29.11
N ARG A 329 -26.35 -8.86 -28.29
CA ARG A 329 -27.56 -8.09 -28.61
C ARG A 329 -27.40 -7.14 -29.81
N ARG A 330 -26.24 -6.50 -29.95
CA ARG A 330 -25.93 -5.68 -31.13
C ARG A 330 -25.86 -6.54 -32.40
N ASN A 331 -25.26 -7.73 -32.31
CA ASN A 331 -25.14 -8.63 -33.45
C ASN A 331 -26.50 -9.23 -33.85
N MET A 332 -27.36 -9.59 -32.89
CA MET A 332 -28.73 -10.04 -33.18
C MET A 332 -29.53 -8.94 -33.88
N LYS A 333 -29.46 -7.69 -33.40
CA LYS A 333 -30.08 -6.55 -34.08
C LYS A 333 -29.55 -6.30 -35.50
N LYS A 334 -28.26 -6.54 -35.74
CA LYS A 334 -27.65 -6.39 -37.06
C LYS A 334 -28.12 -7.51 -38.01
N ALA A 335 -28.30 -8.73 -37.50
CA ALA A 335 -28.85 -9.84 -38.27
C ALA A 335 -30.32 -9.58 -38.64
N GLU A 336 -31.14 -9.19 -37.66
CA GLU A 336 -32.56 -8.83 -37.88
C GLU A 336 -32.74 -7.69 -38.90
N GLY A 337 -31.84 -6.69 -38.90
CA GLY A 337 -31.88 -5.59 -39.87
C GLY A 337 -31.26 -5.90 -41.24
N GLY A 338 -30.64 -7.07 -41.42
CA GLY A 338 -30.09 -7.53 -42.70
C GLY A 338 -31.02 -8.49 -43.45
N GLU A 339 -31.92 -9.18 -42.75
CA GLU A 339 -32.99 -10.00 -43.37
C GLU A 339 -34.13 -9.12 -43.93
N ALA A 340 -34.41 -7.97 -43.31
CA ALA A 340 -35.48 -7.07 -43.77
C ALA A 340 -35.16 -6.27 -45.05
N SER A 341 -33.98 -6.46 -45.67
CA SER A 341 -33.58 -5.79 -46.92
C SER A 341 -33.34 -6.78 -48.07
N GLY A 342 -33.87 -8.01 -47.97
CA GLY A 342 -33.67 -9.09 -48.95
C GLY A 342 -34.95 -9.68 -49.55
N ASP A 343 -36.13 -9.18 -49.20
CA ASP A 343 -37.43 -9.63 -49.73
C ASP A 343 -38.09 -8.55 -50.62
N ASP A 344 -37.36 -8.04 -51.61
CA ASP A 344 -37.91 -7.30 -52.76
C ASP A 344 -37.14 -7.77 -54.01
N GLU A 345 -37.50 -8.97 -54.51
CA GLU A 345 -37.20 -9.42 -55.88
C GLU A 345 -38.48 -9.95 -56.55
#